data_AF-A0A7W1QFM4-F1
#
_entry.id   AF-A0A7W1QFM4-F1
#
_cell.length_a   1.000
_cell.length_b   1.000
_cell.length_c   1.000
_cell.angle_alpha   90.00
_cell.angle_beta   90.00
_cell.angle_gamma   90.00
#
_symmetry.space_group_name_H-M   'P 1'
#
loop_
_entity.id
_entity.type
_entity.pdbx_description
1 polymer ?
#
loop_
_entity_poly.entity_id
_entity_poly.type
_entity_poly.pdbx_seq_one_letter_code
_entity_poly.pdbx_strand_id
1 'polypeptide(L)'
;MRQIVLLTAVLALSPCAPASAGTAELATFKDKLTGKPVTQVRYTAADGEANDVTASVVAGVWGIRDASAPMKAATGCAIVDEHTARCINPTPAYYQLYVATGDLVDTVTIPAQLPNVLVDGGAGNDVLRGGPRVGLSGGAGNDLIEFDGAALDLFCGAGDDLLGALSTGGPVLVESAVRTARASASGCSSCRSTHDARAAR
;
A
#
# COMPACT_ATOMS: atom_id res chain seq x y z
N MET A 1 -27.15 -63.53 -18.91
CA MET A 1 -26.46 -62.35 -19.48
C MET A 1 -26.45 -61.25 -18.43
N ARG A 2 -25.29 -60.94 -17.83
CA ARG A 2 -25.11 -59.88 -16.83
C ARG A 2 -24.52 -58.67 -17.55
N GLN A 3 -25.27 -57.57 -17.65
CA GLN A 3 -24.78 -56.31 -18.22
C GLN A 3 -23.91 -55.60 -17.17
N ILE A 4 -22.65 -55.36 -17.52
CA ILE A 4 -21.72 -54.54 -16.75
C ILE A 4 -21.88 -53.12 -17.27
N VAL A 5 -22.47 -52.24 -16.46
CA VAL A 5 -22.58 -50.81 -16.78
C VAL A 5 -21.24 -50.16 -16.41
N LEU A 6 -20.44 -49.77 -17.41
CA LEU A 6 -19.26 -48.94 -17.20
C LEU A 6 -19.71 -47.50 -16.91
N LEU A 7 -19.52 -47.04 -15.67
CA LEU A 7 -19.59 -45.62 -15.32
C LEU A 7 -18.28 -44.95 -15.71
N THR A 8 -18.27 -44.18 -16.79
CA THR A 8 -17.18 -43.25 -17.10
C THR A 8 -17.30 -42.01 -16.22
N ALA A 9 -16.39 -41.87 -15.25
CA ALA A 9 -16.23 -40.64 -14.48
C ALA A 9 -15.60 -39.56 -15.37
N VAL A 10 -16.39 -38.55 -15.75
CA VAL A 10 -15.88 -37.34 -16.41
C VAL A 10 -15.23 -36.48 -15.32
N LEU A 11 -13.90 -36.49 -15.26
CA LEU A 11 -13.12 -35.62 -14.38
C LEU A 11 -13.18 -34.20 -14.96
N ALA A 12 -14.07 -33.36 -14.41
CA ALA A 12 -14.16 -31.95 -14.78
C ALA A 12 -12.86 -31.24 -14.33
N LEU A 13 -12.01 -30.86 -15.28
CA LEU A 13 -10.89 -29.95 -15.00
C LEU A 13 -11.49 -28.58 -14.65
N SER A 14 -11.58 -28.26 -13.36
CA SER A 14 -11.83 -26.90 -12.93
C SER A 14 -10.70 -26.00 -13.45
N PRO A 15 -11.00 -24.96 -14.26
CA PRO A 15 -9.98 -23.99 -14.62
C PRO A 15 -9.51 -23.31 -13.32
N CYS A 16 -8.22 -23.44 -13.01
CA CYS A 16 -7.57 -22.58 -12.03
C CYS A 16 -7.84 -21.14 -12.50
N ALA A 17 -8.68 -20.40 -11.78
CA ALA A 17 -8.72 -18.96 -11.96
C ALA A 17 -7.27 -18.46 -11.80
N PRO A 18 -6.78 -17.56 -12.68
CA PRO A 18 -5.46 -16.98 -12.47
C PRO A 18 -5.45 -16.39 -11.07
N ALA A 19 -4.46 -16.75 -10.25
CA ALA A 19 -4.25 -16.09 -8.98
C ALA A 19 -4.15 -14.58 -9.25
N SER A 20 -4.95 -13.79 -8.53
CA SER A 20 -4.80 -12.33 -8.51
C SER A 20 -3.36 -12.04 -8.08
N ALA A 21 -2.74 -11.07 -8.73
CA ALA A 21 -1.36 -10.74 -8.45
C ALA A 21 -1.10 -9.27 -8.76
N GLY A 22 -0.74 -8.51 -7.73
CA GLY A 22 -0.31 -7.13 -7.84
C GLY A 22 0.85 -6.95 -8.82
N THR A 23 0.97 -5.76 -9.39
CA THR A 23 1.97 -5.42 -10.41
C THR A 23 2.95 -4.38 -9.90
N ALA A 24 4.25 -4.63 -10.09
CA ALA A 24 5.32 -3.67 -9.87
C ALA A 24 5.95 -3.21 -11.20
N GLU A 25 6.05 -1.89 -11.40
CA GLU A 25 6.58 -1.30 -12.62
C GLU A 25 7.27 0.06 -12.43
N LEU A 26 8.02 0.49 -13.43
CA LEU A 26 8.52 1.84 -13.59
C LEU A 26 7.66 2.60 -14.60
N ALA A 27 7.11 3.74 -14.17
CA ALA A 27 6.45 4.71 -15.02
C ALA A 27 7.29 6.00 -15.09
N THR A 28 7.41 6.59 -16.27
CA THR A 28 8.03 7.92 -16.43
C THR A 28 7.01 8.93 -16.90
N PHE A 29 6.92 10.06 -16.21
CA PHE A 29 6.06 11.18 -16.59
C PHE A 29 6.80 12.51 -16.44
N LYS A 30 6.21 13.59 -16.96
CA LYS A 30 6.73 14.95 -16.77
C LYS A 30 6.05 15.56 -15.56
N ASP A 31 6.86 16.04 -14.61
CA ASP A 31 6.36 16.84 -13.50
C ASP A 31 5.62 18.07 -14.04
N LYS A 32 4.39 18.30 -13.56
CA LYS A 32 3.52 19.35 -14.11
C LYS A 32 4.02 20.76 -13.80
N LEU A 33 4.80 20.94 -12.73
CA LEU A 33 5.30 22.24 -12.29
C LEU A 33 6.63 22.60 -12.97
N THR A 34 7.55 21.64 -13.03
CA THR A 34 8.93 21.85 -13.49
C THR A 34 9.17 21.37 -14.92
N GLY A 35 8.28 20.56 -15.49
CA GLY A 35 8.43 19.94 -16.80
C GLY A 35 9.52 18.87 -16.88
N LYS A 36 10.22 18.59 -15.77
CA LYS A 36 11.31 17.61 -15.70
C LYS A 36 10.76 16.17 -15.68
N PRO A 37 11.48 15.19 -16.25
CA PRO A 37 11.09 13.80 -16.14
C PRO A 37 11.20 13.32 -14.68
N VAL A 38 10.17 12.62 -14.24
CA VAL A 38 10.09 11.90 -12.96
C VAL A 38 9.89 10.43 -13.28
N THR A 39 10.68 9.57 -12.65
CA THR A 39 10.47 8.13 -12.70
C THR A 39 9.82 7.69 -11.40
N GLN A 40 8.66 7.08 -11.51
CA GLN A 40 7.90 6.53 -10.40
C GLN A 40 8.02 5.01 -10.40
N VAL A 41 8.44 4.46 -9.26
CA VAL A 41 8.24 3.06 -8.95
C VAL A 41 6.80 2.92 -8.51
N ARG A 42 6.03 2.07 -9.18
CA ARG A 42 4.61 1.87 -8.93
C ARG A 42 4.36 0.43 -8.50
N TYR A 43 3.65 0.28 -7.40
CA TYR A 43 2.97 -0.95 -7.02
C TYR A 43 1.46 -0.75 -7.13
N THR A 44 0.75 -1.70 -7.72
CA THR A 44 -0.71 -1.72 -7.81
C THR A 44 -1.18 -3.13 -7.54
N ALA A 45 -1.90 -3.34 -6.44
CA ALA A 45 -2.53 -4.61 -6.14
C ALA A 45 -3.56 -5.00 -7.21
N ALA A 46 -3.88 -6.28 -7.28
CA ALA A 46 -4.94 -6.78 -8.13
C ALA A 46 -6.25 -6.93 -7.34
N ASP A 47 -7.39 -6.69 -8.00
CA ASP A 47 -8.71 -6.75 -7.34
C ASP A 47 -8.93 -8.05 -6.53
N GLY A 48 -9.56 -7.90 -5.36
CA GLY A 48 -9.98 -8.99 -4.50
C GLY A 48 -8.85 -9.71 -3.76
N GLU A 49 -7.71 -9.06 -3.56
CA GLU A 49 -6.59 -9.58 -2.77
C GLU A 49 -6.32 -8.65 -1.58
N ALA A 50 -5.94 -9.21 -0.43
CA ALA A 50 -5.45 -8.41 0.69
C ALA A 50 -3.92 -8.38 0.62
N ASN A 51 -3.34 -7.20 0.79
CA ASN A 51 -1.92 -6.93 0.57
C ASN A 51 -1.19 -6.56 1.87
N ASP A 52 0.06 -7.03 2.03
CA ASP A 52 0.97 -6.64 3.11
C ASP A 52 2.28 -6.14 2.49
N VAL A 53 2.27 -4.86 2.13
CA VAL A 53 3.27 -4.24 1.27
C VAL A 53 4.35 -3.55 2.08
N THR A 54 5.60 -3.86 1.74
CA THR A 54 6.78 -3.13 2.20
C THR A 54 7.64 -2.70 1.03
N ALA A 55 8.32 -1.56 1.17
CA ALA A 55 9.23 -1.04 0.16
C ALA A 55 10.60 -0.71 0.74
N SER A 56 11.64 -0.80 -0.09
CA SER A 56 13.01 -0.48 0.29
C SER A 56 13.79 0.09 -0.90
N VAL A 57 14.87 0.83 -0.62
CA VAL A 57 15.84 1.22 -1.64
C VAL A 57 17.24 0.98 -1.11
N VAL A 58 18.02 0.17 -1.82
CA VAL A 58 19.41 -0.15 -1.45
C VAL A 58 20.29 0.07 -2.66
N ALA A 59 21.27 0.98 -2.53
CA ALA A 59 22.19 1.34 -3.61
C ALA A 59 21.47 1.70 -4.94
N GLY A 60 20.33 2.39 -4.85
CA GLY A 60 19.53 2.81 -6.01
C GLY A 60 18.64 1.72 -6.62
N VAL A 61 18.63 0.51 -6.07
CA VAL A 61 17.71 -0.56 -6.46
C VAL A 61 16.52 -0.56 -5.52
N TRP A 62 15.32 -0.43 -6.09
CA TRP A 62 14.08 -0.47 -5.34
C TRP A 62 13.64 -1.93 -5.16
N GLY A 63 13.27 -2.28 -3.94
CA GLY A 63 12.62 -3.54 -3.61
C GLY A 63 11.19 -3.27 -3.16
N ILE A 64 10.23 -3.99 -3.73
CA ILE A 64 8.84 -4.04 -3.27
C ILE A 64 8.57 -5.48 -2.88
N ARG A 65 7.97 -5.69 -1.71
CA ARG A 65 7.54 -7.00 -1.25
C ARG A 65 6.08 -6.94 -0.80
N ASP A 66 5.29 -7.89 -1.25
CA ASP A 66 3.95 -8.16 -0.74
C ASP A 66 3.94 -9.52 -0.04
N ALA A 67 3.69 -9.54 1.27
CA ALA A 67 3.73 -10.77 2.06
C ALA A 67 2.51 -11.69 1.86
N SER A 68 1.38 -11.14 1.43
CA SER A 68 0.09 -11.83 1.42
C SER A 68 -0.44 -12.13 0.03
N ALA A 69 0.02 -11.40 -0.99
CA ALA A 69 -0.35 -11.63 -2.39
C ALA A 69 0.88 -11.89 -3.28
N PRO A 70 0.76 -12.72 -4.33
CA PRO A 70 1.82 -12.90 -5.31
C PRO A 70 1.95 -11.66 -6.19
N MET A 71 3.11 -11.49 -6.82
CA MET A 71 3.43 -10.32 -7.62
C MET A 71 3.79 -10.66 -9.06
N LYS A 72 3.49 -9.73 -9.96
CA LYS A 72 3.99 -9.67 -11.34
C LYS A 72 4.87 -8.44 -11.50
N ALA A 73 5.95 -8.59 -12.27
CA ALA A 73 6.77 -7.46 -12.67
C ALA A 73 6.41 -7.04 -14.10
N ALA A 74 6.34 -5.74 -14.33
CA ALA A 74 6.24 -5.15 -15.65
C ALA A 74 7.46 -4.24 -15.91
N THR A 75 7.29 -3.17 -16.70
CA THR A 75 8.40 -2.38 -17.25
C THR A 75 9.41 -1.96 -16.19
N GLY A 76 10.69 -2.30 -16.36
CA GLY A 76 11.77 -1.84 -15.48
C GLY A 76 11.89 -2.55 -14.12
N CYS A 77 11.04 -3.56 -13.87
CA CYS A 77 11.09 -4.39 -12.68
C CYS A 77 11.27 -5.87 -13.05
N ALA A 78 11.76 -6.67 -12.11
CA ALA A 78 11.87 -8.12 -12.22
C ALA A 78 11.44 -8.78 -10.90
N ILE A 79 10.73 -9.90 -11.00
CA ILE A 79 10.39 -10.75 -9.85
C ILE A 79 11.64 -11.48 -9.36
N VAL A 80 11.92 -11.39 -8.06
CA VAL A 80 12.98 -12.13 -7.37
C VAL A 80 12.44 -13.46 -6.87
N ASP A 81 11.25 -13.42 -6.27
CA ASP A 81 10.44 -14.54 -5.82
C ASP A 81 8.97 -14.13 -5.90
N GLU A 82 8.05 -15.08 -5.70
CA GLU A 82 6.60 -14.89 -5.82
C GLU A 82 6.05 -13.63 -5.14
N HIS A 83 6.73 -13.13 -4.10
CA HIS A 83 6.29 -12.03 -3.26
C HIS A 83 7.18 -10.78 -3.35
N THR A 84 8.20 -10.78 -4.21
CA THR A 84 9.22 -9.72 -4.21
C THR A 84 9.58 -9.28 -5.62
N ALA A 85 9.45 -7.99 -5.89
CA ALA A 85 9.94 -7.35 -7.11
C ALA A 85 11.15 -6.45 -6.83
N ARG A 86 12.08 -6.41 -7.79
CA ARG A 86 13.19 -5.47 -7.83
C ARG A 86 13.10 -4.59 -9.06
N CYS A 87 13.13 -3.28 -8.85
CA CYS A 87 13.09 -2.29 -9.91
C CYS A 87 14.43 -1.56 -9.98
N ILE A 88 15.12 -1.67 -11.11
CA ILE A 88 16.44 -1.09 -11.34
C ILE A 88 16.27 0.16 -12.19
N ASN A 89 16.82 1.29 -11.75
CA ASN A 89 16.74 2.53 -12.50
C ASN A 89 18.10 2.92 -13.14
N PRO A 90 18.13 3.26 -14.43
CA PRO A 90 19.23 4.02 -15.03
C PRO A 90 19.14 5.54 -14.73
N THR A 91 20.12 6.05 -14.00
CA THR A 91 20.38 7.49 -13.70
C THR A 91 20.10 8.49 -14.85
N PRO A 92 19.72 9.77 -14.58
CA PRO A 92 19.12 10.33 -13.36
C PRO A 92 17.75 11.00 -13.64
N ALA A 93 16.66 10.40 -13.17
CA ALA A 93 15.37 11.06 -13.02
C ALA A 93 15.06 11.26 -11.52
N TYR A 94 14.28 12.27 -11.18
CA TYR A 94 13.74 12.38 -9.81
C TYR A 94 12.85 11.16 -9.53
N TYR A 95 12.95 10.61 -8.32
CA TYR A 95 12.26 9.37 -7.97
C TYR A 95 11.04 9.64 -7.10
N GLN A 96 10.00 8.86 -7.34
CA GLN A 96 8.83 8.73 -6.48
C GLN A 96 8.48 7.25 -6.31
N LEU A 97 7.91 6.90 -5.17
CA LEU A 97 7.24 5.62 -4.97
C LEU A 97 5.74 5.88 -4.89
N TYR A 98 4.95 5.09 -5.62
CA TYR A 98 3.50 5.05 -5.49
C TYR A 98 3.05 3.63 -5.19
N VAL A 99 2.28 3.46 -4.12
CA VAL A 99 1.70 2.18 -3.70
C VAL A 99 0.19 2.36 -3.68
N ALA A 100 -0.54 1.51 -4.40
CA ALA A 100 -2.00 1.43 -4.36
C ALA A 100 -2.42 -0.02 -4.05
N THR A 101 -3.15 -0.23 -2.97
CA THR A 101 -3.61 -1.58 -2.54
C THR A 101 -5.09 -1.84 -2.84
N GLY A 102 -5.89 -0.78 -2.94
CA GLY A 102 -7.09 -0.76 -3.76
C GLY A 102 -8.34 -1.27 -3.04
N ASP A 103 -8.40 -2.53 -2.62
CA ASP A 103 -9.57 -3.12 -1.95
C ASP A 103 -9.21 -4.06 -0.79
N LEU A 104 -10.22 -4.48 -0.02
CA LEU A 104 -10.06 -5.35 1.15
C LEU A 104 -9.20 -4.70 2.24
N VAL A 105 -8.70 -5.51 3.20
CA VAL A 105 -7.99 -4.99 4.36
C VAL A 105 -6.50 -5.11 4.12
N ASP A 106 -5.86 -3.97 3.89
CA ASP A 106 -4.46 -3.92 3.52
C ASP A 106 -3.55 -3.42 4.65
N THR A 107 -2.29 -3.78 4.56
CA THR A 107 -1.22 -3.21 5.38
C THR A 107 -0.11 -2.70 4.48
N VAL A 108 0.26 -1.43 4.66
CA VAL A 108 1.42 -0.84 3.96
C VAL A 108 2.39 -0.29 4.99
N THR A 109 3.63 -0.75 4.95
CA THR A 109 4.71 -0.22 5.81
C THR A 109 5.86 0.32 4.97
N ILE A 110 6.02 1.64 5.01
CA ILE A 110 7.10 2.36 4.36
C ILE A 110 8.17 2.72 5.41
N PRO A 111 9.35 2.08 5.38
CA PRO A 111 10.43 2.39 6.31
C PRO A 111 10.95 3.82 6.10
N ALA A 112 11.65 4.33 7.11
CA ALA A 112 12.26 5.65 7.05
C ALA A 112 13.25 5.77 5.87
N GLN A 113 13.39 6.99 5.33
CA GLN A 113 14.39 7.41 4.32
C GLN A 113 14.04 7.19 2.83
N LEU A 114 12.80 6.82 2.48
CA LEU A 114 12.40 6.81 1.06
C LEU A 114 11.98 8.22 0.59
N PRO A 115 12.55 8.74 -0.52
CA PRO A 115 12.17 10.05 -1.03
C PRO A 115 10.83 10.01 -1.77
N ASN A 116 9.95 10.97 -1.48
CA ASN A 116 8.70 11.24 -2.21
C ASN A 116 7.83 10.00 -2.41
N VAL A 117 7.24 9.51 -1.32
CA VAL A 117 6.35 8.35 -1.35
C VAL A 117 4.90 8.79 -1.25
N LEU A 118 4.03 8.17 -2.03
CA LEU A 118 2.58 8.26 -1.90
C LEU A 118 2.01 6.84 -1.74
N VAL A 119 1.14 6.67 -0.75
CA VAL A 119 0.42 5.43 -0.48
C VAL A 119 -1.08 5.72 -0.55
N ASP A 120 -1.82 4.81 -1.19
CA ASP A 120 -3.28 4.83 -1.31
C ASP A 120 -3.82 3.45 -0.90
N GLY A 121 -4.49 3.38 0.25
CA GLY A 121 -5.11 2.15 0.79
C GLY A 121 -6.29 1.69 -0.06
N GLY A 122 -7.14 2.63 -0.47
CA GLY A 122 -8.29 2.33 -1.31
C GLY A 122 -9.50 2.00 -0.45
N ALA A 123 -10.21 0.91 -0.75
CA ALA A 123 -11.45 0.55 -0.08
C ALA A 123 -11.25 -0.61 0.90
N GLY A 124 -11.33 -0.32 2.19
CA GLY A 124 -11.35 -1.29 3.27
C GLY A 124 -10.87 -0.66 4.56
N ASN A 125 -10.52 -1.48 5.56
CA ASN A 125 -10.07 -0.96 6.85
C ASN A 125 -8.54 -1.11 6.92
N ASP A 126 -7.83 -0.17 6.34
CA ASP A 126 -6.40 -0.32 6.04
C ASP A 126 -5.51 0.12 7.18
N VAL A 127 -4.27 -0.40 7.17
CA VAL A 127 -3.23 -0.02 8.12
C VAL A 127 -2.03 0.55 7.38
N LEU A 128 -1.89 1.88 7.41
CA LEU A 128 -0.86 2.59 6.67
C LEU A 128 0.20 3.17 7.61
N ARG A 129 1.45 2.73 7.45
CA ARG A 129 2.59 3.15 8.27
C ARG A 129 3.62 3.85 7.41
N GLY A 130 3.74 5.18 7.57
CA GLY A 130 4.64 6.00 6.78
C GLY A 130 5.74 6.66 7.62
N GLY A 131 7.00 6.51 7.19
CA GLY A 131 8.11 7.33 7.68
C GLY A 131 8.01 8.81 7.29
N PRO A 132 9.11 9.57 7.40
CA PRO A 132 9.10 11.00 7.12
C PRO A 132 8.87 11.23 5.64
N ARG A 133 8.15 12.31 5.32
CA ARG A 133 7.89 12.77 3.96
C ARG A 133 7.11 11.77 3.08
N VAL A 134 6.25 10.97 3.70
CA VAL A 134 5.29 10.10 3.01
C VAL A 134 3.93 10.79 2.94
N GLY A 135 3.28 10.75 1.79
CA GLY A 135 1.86 11.04 1.64
C GLY A 135 1.04 9.77 1.85
N LEU A 136 0.01 9.82 2.70
CA LEU A 136 -0.82 8.66 3.04
C LEU A 136 -2.29 8.99 2.78
N SER A 137 -2.97 8.13 2.02
CA SER A 137 -4.41 8.16 1.78
C SER A 137 -5.01 6.84 2.26
N GLY A 138 -5.90 6.87 3.25
CA GLY A 138 -6.64 5.69 3.74
C GLY A 138 -7.63 5.23 2.68
N GLY A 139 -8.62 6.08 2.41
CA GLY A 139 -9.59 5.86 1.35
C GLY A 139 -10.98 5.62 1.94
N ALA A 140 -11.69 4.57 1.55
CA ALA A 140 -13.02 4.29 2.09
C ALA A 140 -12.96 3.13 3.09
N GLY A 141 -13.48 3.34 4.30
CA GLY A 141 -13.48 2.38 5.39
C GLY A 141 -12.86 3.00 6.64
N ASN A 142 -12.64 2.19 7.68
CA ASN A 142 -12.14 2.69 8.96
C ASN A 142 -10.64 2.40 9.05
N ASP A 143 -9.83 3.39 8.71
CA ASP A 143 -8.40 3.22 8.53
C ASP A 143 -7.60 3.53 9.80
N LEU A 144 -6.42 2.92 9.91
CA LEU A 144 -5.39 3.28 10.88
C LEU A 144 -4.17 3.82 10.14
N ILE A 145 -3.88 5.11 10.31
CA ILE A 145 -2.72 5.76 9.72
C ILE A 145 -1.73 6.15 10.83
N GLU A 146 -0.54 5.54 10.79
CA GLU A 146 0.57 5.83 11.69
C GLU A 146 1.72 6.50 10.95
N PHE A 147 2.21 7.62 11.46
CA PHE A 147 3.27 8.39 10.82
C PHE A 147 4.24 8.99 11.86
N ASP A 148 5.44 9.35 11.44
CA ASP A 148 6.49 9.85 12.35
C ASP A 148 6.38 11.33 12.75
N GLY A 149 5.28 12.00 12.36
CA GLY A 149 5.04 13.42 12.59
C GLY A 149 5.49 14.35 11.46
N ALA A 150 6.17 13.85 10.43
CA ALA A 150 6.66 14.64 9.29
C ALA A 150 6.08 14.17 7.93
N ALA A 151 4.86 13.63 7.93
CA ALA A 151 4.13 13.30 6.71
C ALA A 151 3.94 14.54 5.81
N LEU A 152 3.96 14.36 4.48
CA LEU A 152 3.76 15.48 3.54
C LEU A 152 2.29 15.86 3.44
N ASP A 153 1.45 14.86 3.22
CA ASP A 153 0.02 15.00 3.04
C ASP A 153 -0.68 13.79 3.67
N LEU A 154 -1.79 14.02 4.35
CA LEU A 154 -2.58 12.97 5.00
C LEU A 154 -4.03 13.11 4.56
N PHE A 155 -4.62 12.02 4.06
CA PHE A 155 -6.02 11.95 3.67
C PHE A 155 -6.61 10.73 4.32
N CYS A 156 -7.49 10.89 5.30
CA CYS A 156 -8.14 9.73 5.90
C CYS A 156 -9.14 9.12 4.92
N GLY A 157 -9.94 9.98 4.26
CA GLY A 157 -10.98 9.55 3.34
C GLY A 157 -12.33 9.42 4.06
N ALA A 158 -13.11 8.41 3.72
CA ALA A 158 -14.46 8.20 4.22
C ALA A 158 -14.53 7.05 5.22
N GLY A 159 -14.90 7.35 6.47
CA GLY A 159 -15.11 6.35 7.51
C GLY A 159 -14.74 6.93 8.88
N ASP A 160 -14.60 6.06 9.88
CA ASP A 160 -14.17 6.40 11.24
C ASP A 160 -12.67 6.07 11.42
N ASP A 161 -11.81 6.99 10.99
CA ASP A 161 -10.37 6.76 10.90
C ASP A 161 -9.60 7.12 12.17
N LEU A 162 -8.46 6.46 12.38
CA LEU A 162 -7.55 6.66 13.50
C LEU A 162 -6.19 7.15 13.01
N LEU A 163 -5.68 8.21 13.64
CA LEU A 163 -4.32 8.72 13.42
C LEU A 163 -3.44 8.48 14.65
N GLY A 164 -2.24 7.95 14.43
CA GLY A 164 -1.26 7.65 15.48
C GLY A 164 0.17 8.05 15.12
N ALA A 165 1.03 8.17 16.13
CA ALA A 165 2.46 8.30 15.90
C ALA A 165 3.09 6.91 15.73
N LEU A 166 4.06 6.79 14.82
CA LEU A 166 4.90 5.59 14.73
C LEU A 166 5.66 5.41 16.06
N SER A 167 5.33 4.35 16.77
CA SER A 167 6.06 3.93 17.97
C SER A 167 6.44 2.47 17.85
N THR A 168 7.58 2.09 18.41
CA THR A 168 8.09 0.71 18.43
C THR A 168 7.26 -0.26 19.27
N GLY A 169 6.09 0.15 19.79
CA GLY A 169 5.23 -0.62 20.69
C GLY A 169 3.73 -0.50 20.44
N GLY A 170 3.29 -0.20 19.20
CA GLY A 170 1.89 0.02 18.84
C GLY A 170 1.51 1.51 18.80
N PRO A 171 0.25 1.86 18.50
CA PRO A 171 -0.15 3.25 18.29
C PRO A 171 0.05 4.06 19.57
N VAL A 172 1.08 4.91 19.61
CA VAL A 172 1.26 5.88 20.68
C VAL A 172 0.61 7.19 20.24
N LEU A 173 -0.37 7.62 21.01
CA LEU A 173 -1.00 8.91 20.82
C LEU A 173 -0.03 10.01 21.23
N VAL A 174 0.46 10.76 20.25
CA VAL A 174 1.17 11.99 20.53
C VAL A 174 0.23 13.13 20.18
N GLU A 175 -0.36 13.74 21.21
CA GLU A 175 -1.25 14.90 21.09
C GLU A 175 -0.68 16.02 20.19
N SER A 176 0.64 16.22 20.22
CA SER A 176 1.35 17.17 19.35
C SER A 176 1.47 16.71 17.90
N ALA A 177 1.61 15.40 17.63
CA ALA A 177 1.60 14.86 16.26
C ALA A 177 0.20 14.96 15.65
N VAL A 178 -0.85 14.70 16.44
CA VAL A 178 -2.25 14.78 16.02
C VAL A 178 -2.69 16.22 15.73
N ARG A 179 -2.24 17.21 16.51
CA ARG A 179 -2.54 18.63 16.24
C ARG A 179 -1.91 19.13 14.93
N THR A 180 -0.67 18.74 14.64
CA THR A 180 0.00 19.06 13.37
C THR A 180 -0.65 18.32 12.20
N ALA A 181 -1.01 17.04 12.38
CA ALA A 181 -1.67 16.26 11.34
C ALA A 181 -3.08 16.77 11.03
N ARG A 182 -3.91 17.11 12.03
CA ARG A 182 -5.24 17.72 11.79
C ARG A 182 -5.17 19.03 10.99
N ALA A 183 -4.07 19.78 11.10
CA ALA A 183 -3.87 21.00 10.31
C ALA A 183 -3.51 20.73 8.84
N SER A 184 -3.02 19.52 8.52
CA SER A 184 -2.62 19.10 7.17
C SER A 184 -3.57 18.06 6.55
N ALA A 185 -4.46 17.47 7.34
CA ALA A 185 -5.28 16.34 6.93
C ALA A 185 -6.69 16.79 6.52
N SER A 186 -6.98 16.73 5.22
CA SER A 186 -8.32 17.00 4.70
C SER A 186 -9.19 15.74 4.78
N GLY A 187 -10.48 15.89 5.08
CA GLY A 187 -11.43 14.77 5.16
C GLY A 187 -11.48 14.02 6.50
N CYS A 188 -10.52 14.23 7.40
CA CYS A 188 -10.45 13.58 8.72
C CYS A 188 -11.41 14.19 9.76
N SER A 189 -12.68 14.45 9.40
CA SER A 189 -13.68 15.09 10.28
C SER A 189 -14.20 14.16 11.40
N SER A 190 -14.03 12.85 11.25
CA SER A 190 -14.37 11.79 12.21
C SER A 190 -13.18 11.27 13.01
N CYS A 191 -11.95 11.78 12.78
CA CYS A 191 -10.75 11.28 13.43
C CYS A 191 -10.76 11.48 14.94
N ARG A 192 -11.16 10.41 15.62
CA ARG A 192 -10.95 10.24 17.04
C ARG A 192 -9.48 9.97 17.25
N SER A 193 -8.81 10.84 18.01
CA SER A 193 -7.64 10.36 18.74
C SER A 193 -8.14 9.19 19.61
N THR A 194 -7.38 8.11 19.79
CA THR A 194 -7.90 6.96 20.57
C THR A 194 -8.17 7.30 22.05
N HIS A 195 -7.89 8.54 22.49
CA HIS A 195 -8.38 9.15 23.72
C HIS A 195 -9.90 9.40 23.69
N ASP A 196 -10.46 9.91 22.59
CA ASP A 196 -11.89 10.22 22.48
C ASP A 196 -12.75 8.95 22.33
N ALA A 197 -12.20 7.89 21.73
CA ALA A 197 -12.86 6.60 21.59
C ALA A 197 -12.97 5.82 22.93
N ARG A 198 -12.09 6.08 23.91
CA ARG A 198 -12.15 5.48 25.25
C ARG A 198 -13.06 6.23 26.22
N ALA A 199 -13.40 7.48 25.95
CA ALA A 199 -14.32 8.27 26.78
C ALA A 199 -15.81 7.97 26.50
N ALA A 200 -16.11 7.17 25.48
CA ALA A 200 -17.46 6.83 25.03
C ALA A 200 -17.92 5.41 25.39
N ARG A 201 -17.26 4.73 26.35
CA ARG A 201 -17.67 3.42 26.89
C ARG A 201 -17.99 3.51 28.37
#